data_AF-A0A347UH51-F1
#
_entry.id   AF-A0A347UH51-F1
#
_cell.length_a   1.000
_cell.length_b   1.000
_cell.length_c   1.000
_cell.angle_alpha   90.00
_cell.angle_beta   90.00
_cell.angle_gamma   90.00
#
_symmetry.space_group_name_H-M   'P 1'
#
loop_
_entity.id
_entity.type
_entity.pdbx_description
1 polymer ?
#
loop_
_entity_poly.entity_id
_entity_poly.type
_entity_poly.pdbx_seq_one_letter_code
_entity_poly.pdbx_strand_id
1 'polypeptide(L)'
;MLFNDEDSAIFAEYDQDEIRKNKTLPVGGNITPDSAPDFSRGKTYFLLESEMFISKQTLFAAVVALSTLPFLAQAADVPAKKQTELGLYVTAVEAADMLQDPDVVLVDVRSRVEVAFVGIPKRANVNIPFKIMPGFAEFNPEKGTYAMVPNPDFARVFEEYAQENGMTRDSKVILICRSGGRSARAANVLAGMGYTNVYSLVDGFEGDKASDGPQRGQRVVNGWKNAGLEWSYKLSEMQVYPEDR
;
A
#
# COMPACT_ATOMS: atom_id res chain seq x y z
N MET A 1 -2.91 1.19 -35.57
CA MET A 1 -2.59 2.64 -35.50
C MET A 1 -1.30 2.74 -34.72
N LEU A 2 -0.25 3.29 -35.33
CA LEU A 2 1.09 3.38 -34.73
C LEU A 2 1.12 4.59 -33.79
N PHE A 3 1.48 4.38 -32.52
CA PHE A 3 1.69 5.44 -31.54
C PHE A 3 3.06 6.10 -31.75
N ASN A 4 3.12 7.43 -31.63
CA ASN A 4 4.28 8.28 -31.91
C ASN A 4 5.32 8.29 -30.77
N ASP A 5 6.57 8.59 -31.13
CA ASP A 5 7.78 8.59 -30.28
C ASP A 5 7.76 9.53 -29.05
N GLU A 6 6.75 10.39 -28.87
CA GLU A 6 6.71 11.37 -27.77
C GLU A 6 6.35 10.76 -26.41
N ASP A 7 5.63 9.63 -26.36
CA ASP A 7 5.26 8.96 -25.11
C ASP A 7 6.44 8.24 -24.43
N SER A 8 7.50 7.95 -25.21
CA SER A 8 8.72 7.31 -24.71
C SER A 8 9.64 8.27 -23.95
N ALA A 9 9.52 9.58 -24.19
CA ALA A 9 10.34 10.61 -23.55
C ALA A 9 9.94 10.87 -22.09
N ILE A 10 8.66 10.71 -21.76
CA ILE A 10 8.12 10.94 -20.40
C ILE A 10 8.73 9.96 -19.38
N PHE A 11 9.08 8.74 -19.80
CA PHE A 11 9.72 7.76 -18.93
C PHE A 11 11.21 8.05 -18.66
N ALA A 12 11.89 8.76 -19.56
CA ALA A 12 13.33 9.03 -19.46
C ALA A 12 13.65 10.26 -18.59
N GLU A 13 12.74 11.24 -18.52
CA GLU A 13 12.97 12.50 -17.81
C GLU A 13 12.81 12.36 -16.28
N TYR A 14 11.99 11.42 -15.82
CA TYR A 14 11.70 11.22 -14.39
C TYR A 14 12.87 10.62 -13.58
N ASP A 15 13.91 10.08 -14.22
CA ASP A 15 14.99 9.32 -13.56
C ASP A 15 16.25 10.16 -13.21
N GLN A 16 16.43 11.34 -13.84
CA GLN A 16 17.69 12.09 -13.74
C GLN A 16 17.78 13.01 -12.50
N ASP A 17 16.64 13.39 -11.90
CA ASP A 17 16.61 14.37 -10.81
C ASP A 17 16.97 13.81 -9.41
N GLU A 18 16.92 12.49 -9.22
CA GLU A 18 17.22 11.82 -7.94
C GLU A 18 18.73 11.61 -7.71
N ILE A 19 19.57 11.70 -8.76
CA ILE A 19 21.01 11.37 -8.67
C ILE A 19 21.82 12.50 -8.03
N ARG A 20 21.29 13.73 -7.96
CA ARG A 20 22.10 14.93 -7.64
C ARG A 20 22.14 15.30 -6.14
N LYS A 21 21.42 14.64 -5.23
CA LYS A 21 21.13 15.22 -3.90
C LYS A 21 21.82 14.64 -2.65
N ASN A 22 22.60 13.55 -2.69
CA ASN A 22 23.21 13.05 -1.44
C ASN A 22 24.70 12.75 -1.55
N LYS A 23 25.51 13.70 -1.04
CA LYS A 23 26.92 13.50 -0.68
C LYS A 23 27.13 14.02 0.75
N THR A 24 27.98 13.31 1.51
CA THR A 24 28.68 13.71 2.77
C THR A 24 27.82 13.82 4.06
N LEU A 25 28.15 13.31 5.28
CA LEU A 25 29.31 12.75 6.03
C LEU A 25 28.75 11.99 7.31
N PRO A 26 29.48 11.71 8.42
CA PRO A 26 30.22 10.47 8.72
C PRO A 26 29.77 9.72 10.01
N VAL A 27 30.51 8.65 10.31
CA VAL A 27 30.38 7.59 11.33
C VAL A 27 30.72 8.01 12.77
N GLY A 28 30.07 7.42 13.77
CA GLY A 28 30.68 7.15 15.09
C GLY A 28 29.76 7.11 16.32
N GLY A 29 29.89 6.06 17.15
CA GLY A 29 29.50 6.09 18.57
C GLY A 29 28.94 4.79 19.17
N ASN A 30 29.79 4.00 19.83
CA ASN A 30 29.40 2.87 20.69
C ASN A 30 28.89 3.36 22.05
N ILE A 31 27.85 2.71 22.58
CA ILE A 31 27.40 2.83 23.98
C ILE A 31 27.07 1.44 24.54
N THR A 32 27.70 1.10 25.65
CA THR A 32 27.41 -0.07 26.50
C THR A 32 26.34 0.28 27.54
N PRO A 33 25.56 -0.70 28.05
CA PRO A 33 24.43 -0.43 28.95
C PRO A 33 24.80 -0.65 30.42
N ASP A 34 24.31 0.19 31.34
CA ASP A 34 24.03 -0.31 32.68
C ASP A 34 23.03 0.52 33.50
N SER A 35 22.34 -0.21 34.37
CA SER A 35 21.59 0.16 35.58
C SER A 35 20.19 0.77 35.46
N ALA A 36 19.20 -0.10 35.65
CA ALA A 36 17.89 0.22 36.22
C ALA A 36 17.93 0.15 37.76
N PRO A 37 16.97 0.77 38.48
CA PRO A 37 16.65 0.33 39.83
C PRO A 37 15.22 -0.22 40.00
N ASP A 38 15.23 -1.32 40.74
CA ASP A 38 14.23 -2.07 41.49
C ASP A 38 13.07 -1.27 42.14
N PHE A 39 11.86 -1.80 42.01
CA PHE A 39 10.66 -1.39 42.74
C PHE A 39 10.25 -2.51 43.71
N SER A 40 10.47 -2.29 45.00
CA SER A 40 9.94 -3.13 46.06
C SER A 40 9.06 -2.34 47.03
N ARG A 41 8.02 -3.04 47.53
CA ARG A 41 7.06 -2.71 48.61
C ARG A 41 5.88 -1.85 48.13
N GLY A 42 4.62 -2.28 48.19
CA GLY A 42 3.96 -3.25 49.04
C GLY A 42 2.94 -2.52 49.91
N LYS A 43 1.65 -2.83 49.77
CA LYS A 43 0.63 -2.92 50.85
C LYS A 43 -0.76 -3.17 50.27
N THR A 44 -1.44 -4.10 50.90
CA THR A 44 -2.77 -4.63 50.62
C THR A 44 -3.84 -4.01 51.54
N TYR A 45 -5.09 -4.17 51.07
CA TYR A 45 -6.40 -4.10 51.74
C TYR A 45 -6.99 -2.72 52.05
N PHE A 46 -8.20 -2.45 51.54
CA PHE A 46 -9.44 -2.40 52.33
C PHE A 46 -10.67 -2.33 51.41
N LEU A 47 -11.60 -3.27 51.58
CA LEU A 47 -12.97 -3.26 51.03
C LEU A 47 -13.82 -2.28 51.84
N LEU A 48 -14.69 -1.53 51.19
CA LEU A 48 -15.91 -0.96 51.77
C LEU A 48 -16.89 -0.64 50.64
N GLU A 49 -17.95 -1.43 50.56
CA GLU A 49 -19.15 -1.14 49.78
C GLU A 49 -19.95 -0.03 50.47
N SER A 50 -20.46 0.90 49.67
CA SER A 50 -21.59 1.74 50.06
C SER A 50 -22.46 1.99 48.84
N GLU A 51 -23.63 1.36 48.81
CA GLU A 51 -24.67 1.67 47.84
C GLU A 51 -25.21 3.08 48.08
N MET A 52 -25.30 3.87 47.01
CA MET A 52 -25.99 5.15 47.03
C MET A 52 -27.10 5.13 45.97
N PHE A 53 -28.32 4.93 46.48
CA PHE A 53 -29.58 5.19 45.80
C PHE A 53 -29.63 6.64 45.30
N ILE A 54 -29.71 6.84 43.98
CA ILE A 54 -30.09 8.13 43.38
C ILE A 54 -31.34 7.94 42.52
N SER A 55 -32.46 8.35 43.12
CA SER A 55 -33.64 9.03 42.56
C SER A 55 -33.86 9.02 41.05
N LYS A 56 -35.02 8.46 40.66
CA LYS A 56 -35.69 8.59 39.36
C LYS A 56 -35.93 10.06 39.01
N GLN A 57 -35.13 10.63 38.12
CA GLN A 57 -35.55 11.78 37.30
C GLN A 57 -35.13 11.56 35.85
N THR A 58 -36.09 11.83 34.98
CA THR A 58 -36.15 11.66 33.54
C THR A 58 -34.86 12.07 32.82
N LEU A 59 -34.07 11.10 32.37
CA LEU A 59 -32.98 11.34 31.43
C LEU A 59 -33.49 10.97 30.02
N PHE A 60 -33.72 11.99 29.19
CA PHE A 60 -33.88 11.82 27.75
C PHE A 60 -32.59 11.20 27.22
N ALA A 61 -32.61 9.90 26.90
CA ALA A 61 -31.52 9.25 26.19
C ALA A 61 -31.56 9.73 24.73
N ALA A 62 -30.84 10.81 24.43
CA ALA A 62 -30.43 11.12 23.07
C ALA A 62 -29.43 10.03 22.65
N VAL A 63 -29.93 8.98 22.00
CA VAL A 63 -29.10 8.04 21.24
C VAL A 63 -28.53 8.82 20.06
N VAL A 64 -27.35 9.40 20.23
CA VAL A 64 -26.54 9.87 19.11
C VAL A 64 -26.05 8.62 18.42
N ALA A 65 -26.72 8.23 17.33
CA ALA A 65 -26.17 7.30 16.37
C ALA A 65 -24.91 7.94 15.79
N LEU A 66 -23.76 7.63 16.40
CA LEU A 66 -22.46 8.03 15.90
C LEU A 66 -22.21 7.16 14.66
N SER A 67 -22.69 7.63 13.51
CA SER A 67 -22.32 7.07 12.22
C SER A 67 -20.80 7.23 12.09
N THR A 68 -20.06 6.15 12.31
CA THR A 68 -18.63 6.10 12.03
C THR A 68 -18.48 6.18 10.52
N LEU A 69 -18.34 7.40 10.00
CA LEU A 69 -17.87 7.57 8.62
C LEU A 69 -16.48 6.94 8.55
N PRO A 70 -16.21 6.02 7.60
CA PRO A 70 -14.87 5.50 7.39
C PRO A 70 -13.95 6.68 7.10
N PHE A 71 -12.90 6.79 7.90
CA PHE A 71 -11.98 7.91 7.90
C PHE A 71 -11.04 7.75 6.70
N LEU A 72 -11.48 8.20 5.51
CA LEU A 72 -10.65 8.24 4.30
C LEU A 72 -9.26 8.74 4.66
N ALA A 73 -8.23 7.97 4.33
CA ALA A 73 -6.84 8.38 4.51
C ALA A 73 -6.66 9.82 4.00
N GLN A 74 -6.48 10.77 4.92
CA GLN A 74 -6.41 12.17 4.57
C GLN A 74 -5.13 12.37 3.76
N ALA A 75 -5.24 12.99 2.59
CA ALA A 75 -4.11 13.21 1.66
C ALA A 75 -2.87 13.85 2.33
N ALA A 76 -3.05 14.60 3.42
CA ALA A 76 -1.99 15.24 4.19
C ALA A 76 -1.03 14.25 4.90
N ASP A 77 -1.47 13.02 5.18
CA ASP A 77 -0.69 12.03 5.94
C ASP A 77 0.04 11.01 5.05
N VAL A 78 -0.13 11.11 3.73
CA VAL A 78 0.52 10.19 2.78
C VAL A 78 1.97 10.60 2.55
N PRO A 79 2.97 9.73 2.80
CA PRO A 79 4.38 10.04 2.55
C PRO A 79 4.63 10.47 1.10
N ALA A 80 5.48 11.48 0.88
CA ALA A 80 5.75 12.06 -0.44
C ALA A 80 5.98 11.01 -1.56
N LYS A 81 6.75 9.94 -1.27
CA LYS A 81 7.02 8.84 -2.23
C LYS A 81 5.80 8.00 -2.63
N LYS A 82 4.65 8.17 -1.97
CA LYS A 82 3.38 7.46 -2.17
C LYS A 82 2.28 8.42 -2.68
N GLN A 83 2.57 9.70 -2.84
CA GLN A 83 1.60 10.68 -3.33
C GLN A 83 1.38 10.53 -4.84
N THR A 84 0.18 10.86 -5.29
CA THR A 84 -0.26 10.78 -6.69
C THR A 84 -0.83 12.12 -7.14
N GLU A 85 -0.90 12.32 -8.46
CA GLU A 85 -1.47 13.53 -9.07
C GLU A 85 -2.96 13.67 -8.79
N LEU A 86 -3.70 12.56 -8.80
CA LEU A 86 -5.14 12.54 -8.54
C LEU A 86 -5.48 12.71 -7.05
N GLY A 87 -4.53 12.51 -6.15
CA GLY A 87 -4.78 12.61 -4.70
C GLY A 87 -5.75 11.57 -4.14
N LEU A 88 -5.99 10.47 -4.88
CA LEU A 88 -6.91 9.40 -4.50
C LEU A 88 -6.15 8.28 -3.79
N TYR A 89 -6.43 8.09 -2.51
CA TYR A 89 -5.74 7.15 -1.64
C TYR A 89 -6.74 6.29 -0.87
N VAL A 90 -6.35 5.05 -0.60
CA VAL A 90 -7.08 4.13 0.28
C VAL A 90 -6.11 3.31 1.12
N THR A 91 -6.48 3.06 2.36
CA THR A 91 -5.87 2.03 3.21
C THR A 91 -6.29 0.63 2.75
N ALA A 92 -5.69 -0.41 3.31
CA ALA A 92 -6.06 -1.79 3.01
C ALA A 92 -7.53 -2.09 3.37
N VAL A 93 -8.02 -1.58 4.51
CA VAL A 93 -9.40 -1.81 4.97
C VAL A 93 -10.39 -1.07 4.08
N GLU A 94 -10.14 0.20 3.76
CA GLU A 94 -11.00 0.98 2.86
C GLU A 94 -11.04 0.39 1.44
N ALA A 95 -9.90 -0.12 0.95
CA ALA A 95 -9.86 -0.82 -0.32
C ALA A 95 -10.74 -2.08 -0.27
N ALA A 96 -10.70 -2.85 0.82
CA ALA A 96 -11.55 -4.04 0.97
C ALA A 96 -13.05 -3.68 1.02
N ASP A 97 -13.41 -2.56 1.63
CA ASP A 97 -14.77 -2.03 1.65
C ASP A 97 -15.22 -1.58 0.24
N MET A 98 -14.37 -0.84 -0.48
CA MET A 98 -14.66 -0.45 -1.87
C MET A 98 -14.82 -1.65 -2.79
N LEU A 99 -14.04 -2.71 -2.58
CA LEU A 99 -14.05 -3.91 -3.42
C LEU A 99 -15.26 -4.83 -3.19
N GLN A 100 -16.14 -4.49 -2.24
CA GLN A 100 -17.48 -5.07 -2.16
C GLN A 100 -18.32 -4.72 -3.41
N ASP A 101 -18.03 -3.58 -4.04
CA ASP A 101 -18.54 -3.24 -5.37
C ASP A 101 -17.80 -4.10 -6.43
N PRO A 102 -18.50 -4.95 -7.19
CA PRO A 102 -17.88 -5.79 -8.21
C PRO A 102 -17.29 -4.98 -9.37
N ASP A 103 -17.77 -3.75 -9.60
CA ASP A 103 -17.30 -2.88 -10.69
C ASP A 103 -15.97 -2.18 -10.36
N VAL A 104 -15.52 -2.24 -9.10
CA VAL A 104 -14.19 -1.75 -8.71
C VAL A 104 -13.13 -2.77 -9.09
N VAL A 105 -12.15 -2.34 -9.88
CA VAL A 105 -11.06 -3.19 -10.37
C VAL A 105 -9.84 -3.06 -9.46
N LEU A 106 -9.40 -4.16 -8.87
CA LEU A 106 -8.13 -4.25 -8.15
C LEU A 106 -7.05 -4.82 -9.06
N VAL A 107 -6.04 -3.99 -9.37
CA VAL A 107 -4.86 -4.40 -10.14
C VAL A 107 -3.64 -4.51 -9.21
N ASP A 108 -3.08 -5.71 -9.14
CA ASP A 108 -1.81 -5.93 -8.44
C ASP A 108 -0.65 -5.59 -9.38
N VAL A 109 0.09 -4.53 -9.06
CA VAL A 109 1.20 -4.04 -9.90
C VAL A 109 2.58 -4.56 -9.46
N ARG A 110 2.61 -5.57 -8.57
CA ARG A 110 3.84 -6.26 -8.16
C ARG A 110 4.36 -7.16 -9.27
N SER A 111 5.62 -7.59 -9.13
CA SER A 111 6.22 -8.52 -10.08
C SER A 111 5.64 -9.92 -9.97
N ARG A 112 5.78 -10.72 -11.04
CA ARG A 112 5.44 -12.15 -11.05
C ARG A 112 6.08 -12.93 -9.89
N VAL A 113 7.33 -12.61 -9.57
CA VAL A 113 8.07 -13.22 -8.44
C VAL A 113 7.39 -12.88 -7.11
N GLU A 114 6.99 -11.63 -6.91
CA GLU A 114 6.30 -11.23 -5.68
C GLU A 114 4.96 -11.93 -5.52
N VAL A 115 4.12 -12.01 -6.57
CA VAL A 115 2.83 -12.70 -6.47
C VAL A 115 2.97 -14.21 -6.28
N ALA A 116 3.99 -14.83 -6.89
CA ALA A 116 4.25 -16.26 -6.76
C ALA A 116 4.73 -16.67 -5.35
N PHE A 117 5.64 -15.90 -4.75
CA PHE A 117 6.30 -16.30 -3.49
C PHE A 117 5.75 -15.61 -2.24
N VAL A 118 5.04 -14.48 -2.39
CA VAL A 118 4.45 -13.74 -1.26
C VAL A 118 2.93 -13.91 -1.22
N GLY A 119 2.32 -14.29 -2.34
CA GLY A 119 0.86 -14.40 -2.51
C GLY A 119 0.22 -13.13 -3.05
N ILE A 120 -1.09 -13.18 -3.31
CA ILE A 120 -1.91 -12.13 -3.94
C ILE A 120 -3.24 -11.96 -3.16
N PRO A 121 -3.85 -10.75 -3.09
CA PRO A 121 -5.21 -10.60 -2.60
C PRO A 121 -6.17 -11.53 -3.36
N LYS A 122 -7.04 -12.25 -2.66
CA LYS A 122 -8.02 -13.12 -3.36
C LYS A 122 -8.93 -12.32 -4.29
N ARG A 123 -9.24 -11.09 -3.90
CA ARG A 123 -10.09 -10.15 -4.64
C ARG A 123 -9.39 -9.46 -5.81
N ALA A 124 -8.07 -9.61 -5.99
CA ALA A 124 -7.36 -9.02 -7.13
C ALA A 124 -7.98 -9.53 -8.43
N ASN A 125 -8.32 -8.61 -9.34
CA ASN A 125 -8.84 -8.96 -10.65
C ASN A 125 -7.72 -9.48 -11.54
N VAL A 126 -6.56 -8.80 -11.55
CA VAL A 126 -5.43 -9.10 -12.43
C VAL A 126 -4.10 -8.64 -11.82
N ASN A 127 -3.01 -9.34 -12.15
CA ASN A 127 -1.64 -8.85 -11.93
C ASN A 127 -1.11 -8.20 -13.22
N ILE A 128 -0.77 -6.93 -13.18
CA ILE A 128 -0.11 -6.22 -14.30
C ILE A 128 1.15 -5.55 -13.73
N PRO A 129 2.32 -6.22 -13.78
CA PRO A 129 3.52 -5.72 -13.14
C PRO A 129 3.91 -4.33 -13.63
N PHE A 130 4.05 -3.36 -12.72
CA PHE A 130 4.63 -2.05 -13.06
C PHE A 130 6.16 -2.11 -13.18
N LYS A 131 6.76 -3.03 -12.41
CA LYS A 131 8.18 -3.37 -12.50
C LYS A 131 8.35 -4.89 -12.51
N ILE A 132 9.36 -5.35 -13.23
CA ILE A 132 9.70 -6.76 -13.36
C ILE A 132 11.11 -7.04 -12.83
N MET A 133 11.34 -8.29 -12.45
CA MET A 133 12.70 -8.78 -12.24
C MET A 133 13.32 -9.09 -13.61
N PRO A 134 14.46 -8.49 -13.98
CA PRO A 134 15.15 -8.85 -15.20
C PRO A 134 15.69 -10.30 -15.11
N GLY A 135 15.86 -10.96 -16.25
CA GLY A 135 16.40 -12.33 -16.30
C GLY A 135 17.82 -12.43 -15.73
N PHE A 136 18.61 -11.35 -15.88
CA PHE A 136 19.90 -11.19 -15.23
C PHE A 136 19.78 -10.08 -14.19
N ALA A 137 19.63 -10.48 -12.92
CA ALA A 137 19.45 -9.55 -11.82
C ALA A 137 20.77 -8.92 -11.39
N GLU A 138 20.81 -7.58 -11.40
CA GLU A 138 21.96 -6.82 -10.89
C GLU A 138 21.79 -6.51 -9.41
N PHE A 139 22.82 -6.79 -8.62
CA PHE A 139 22.85 -6.42 -7.20
C PHE A 139 23.14 -4.92 -7.07
N ASN A 140 22.28 -4.19 -6.35
CA ASN A 140 22.49 -2.79 -6.00
C ASN A 140 23.10 -2.70 -4.58
N PRO A 141 24.41 -2.38 -4.44
CA PRO A 141 25.07 -2.35 -3.15
C PRO A 141 24.58 -1.21 -2.24
N GLU A 142 24.17 -0.07 -2.81
CA GLU A 142 23.65 1.07 -2.03
C GLU A 142 22.31 0.75 -1.36
N LYS A 143 21.46 -0.01 -2.06
CA LYS A 143 20.13 -0.41 -1.58
C LYS A 143 20.13 -1.77 -0.90
N GLY A 144 21.25 -2.51 -0.94
CA GLY A 144 21.39 -3.85 -0.38
C GLY A 144 20.38 -4.86 -0.94
N THR A 145 20.02 -4.75 -2.22
CA THR A 145 18.99 -5.58 -2.87
C THR A 145 19.23 -5.67 -4.37
N TYR A 146 18.61 -6.64 -5.04
CA TYR A 146 18.58 -6.71 -6.50
C TYR A 146 17.67 -5.64 -7.10
N ALA A 147 18.10 -5.07 -8.23
CA ALA A 147 17.35 -4.06 -8.96
C ALA A 147 16.18 -4.68 -9.76
N MET A 148 15.03 -4.01 -9.72
CA MET A 148 13.93 -4.25 -10.66
C MET A 148 13.97 -3.20 -11.76
N VAL A 149 13.60 -3.61 -12.97
CA VAL A 149 13.48 -2.73 -14.13
C VAL A 149 12.00 -2.38 -14.38
N PRO A 150 11.71 -1.22 -15.01
CA PRO A 150 10.35 -0.91 -15.49
C PRO A 150 9.81 -2.03 -16.39
N ASN A 151 8.50 -2.27 -16.33
CA ASN A 151 7.83 -3.07 -17.35
C ASN A 151 7.43 -2.13 -18.51
N PRO A 152 8.06 -2.23 -19.70
CA PRO A 152 7.71 -1.37 -20.82
C PRO A 152 6.28 -1.58 -21.31
N ASP A 153 5.71 -2.76 -21.05
CA ASP A 153 4.37 -3.14 -21.50
C ASP A 153 3.24 -2.71 -20.55
N PHE A 154 3.55 -2.13 -19.38
CA PHE A 154 2.55 -1.86 -18.35
C PHE A 154 1.33 -1.07 -18.87
N ALA A 155 1.57 0.06 -19.55
CA ALA A 155 0.50 0.93 -20.04
C ALA A 155 -0.32 0.25 -21.16
N ARG A 156 0.36 -0.41 -22.10
CA ARG A 156 -0.27 -1.13 -23.20
C ARG A 156 -1.17 -2.26 -22.69
N VAL A 157 -0.63 -3.14 -21.83
CA VAL A 157 -1.35 -4.30 -21.30
C VAL A 157 -2.51 -3.87 -20.39
N PHE A 158 -2.34 -2.79 -19.61
CA PHE A 158 -3.45 -2.23 -18.85
C PHE A 158 -4.58 -1.74 -19.76
N GLU A 159 -4.25 -1.00 -20.82
CA GLU A 159 -5.26 -0.49 -21.76
C GLU A 159 -5.98 -1.61 -22.51
N GLU A 160 -5.26 -2.66 -22.94
CA GLU A 160 -5.86 -3.86 -23.55
C GLU A 160 -6.81 -4.56 -22.56
N TYR A 161 -6.35 -4.81 -21.33
CA TYR A 161 -7.19 -5.37 -20.27
C TYR A 161 -8.44 -4.50 -20.02
N ALA A 162 -8.28 -3.18 -19.99
CA ALA A 162 -9.38 -2.25 -19.78
C ALA A 162 -10.42 -2.34 -20.91
N GLN A 163 -9.97 -2.38 -22.18
CA GLN A 163 -10.86 -2.52 -23.33
C GLN A 163 -11.61 -3.85 -23.33
N GLU A 164 -10.91 -4.96 -23.06
CA GLU A 164 -11.51 -6.30 -22.99
C GLU A 164 -12.57 -6.43 -21.90
N ASN A 165 -12.42 -5.69 -20.80
CA ASN A 165 -13.34 -5.70 -19.67
C ASN A 165 -14.34 -4.52 -19.69
N GLY A 166 -14.44 -3.79 -20.81
CA GLY A 166 -15.41 -2.71 -20.97
C GLY A 166 -15.20 -1.51 -20.02
N MET A 167 -13.98 -1.33 -19.52
CA MET A 167 -13.64 -0.21 -18.64
C MET A 167 -13.63 1.10 -19.43
N THR A 168 -14.22 2.13 -18.84
CA THR A 168 -14.10 3.51 -19.30
C THR A 168 -13.01 4.25 -18.51
N ARG A 169 -12.65 5.46 -18.96
CA ARG A 169 -11.73 6.36 -18.24
C ARG A 169 -12.22 6.74 -16.82
N ASP A 170 -13.53 6.63 -16.56
CA ASP A 170 -14.13 6.92 -15.26
C ASP A 170 -14.26 5.67 -14.36
N SER A 171 -13.84 4.48 -14.83
CA SER A 171 -13.89 3.25 -14.02
C SER A 171 -13.04 3.38 -12.77
N LYS A 172 -13.53 2.85 -11.64
CA LYS A 172 -12.79 2.86 -10.38
C LYS A 172 -11.72 1.78 -10.39
N VAL A 173 -10.47 2.18 -10.24
CA VAL A 173 -9.31 1.29 -10.24
C VAL A 173 -8.55 1.47 -8.93
N ILE A 174 -8.27 0.38 -8.22
CA ILE A 174 -7.38 0.36 -7.07
C ILE A 174 -6.08 -0.32 -7.50
N LEU A 175 -4.96 0.35 -7.30
CA LEU A 175 -3.63 -0.19 -7.56
C LEU A 175 -2.98 -0.62 -6.25
N ILE A 176 -2.57 -1.88 -6.18
CA ILE A 176 -1.83 -2.42 -5.03
C ILE A 176 -0.41 -2.81 -5.44
N CYS A 177 0.57 -2.40 -4.64
CA CYS A 177 1.94 -2.92 -4.74
C CYS A 177 2.39 -3.54 -3.41
N ARG A 178 3.70 -3.70 -3.16
CA ARG A 178 4.18 -4.25 -1.87
C ARG A 178 3.89 -3.34 -0.68
N SER A 179 4.07 -2.01 -0.84
CA SER A 179 3.97 -1.03 0.26
C SER A 179 3.68 0.39 -0.21
N GLY A 180 2.73 0.57 -1.13
CA GLY A 180 2.22 1.87 -1.61
C GLY A 180 3.07 2.68 -2.62
N GLY A 181 4.40 2.49 -2.70
CA GLY A 181 5.24 3.37 -3.53
C GLY A 181 5.15 3.15 -5.04
N ARG A 182 5.09 1.89 -5.50
CA ARG A 182 4.98 1.58 -6.95
C ARG A 182 3.56 1.77 -7.47
N SER A 183 2.55 1.49 -6.64
CA SER A 183 1.15 1.76 -6.97
C SER A 183 0.88 3.25 -7.18
N ALA A 184 1.52 4.13 -6.40
CA ALA A 184 1.42 5.57 -6.62
C ALA A 184 1.97 6.00 -8.00
N ARG A 185 3.14 5.49 -8.38
CA ARG A 185 3.74 5.79 -9.70
C ARG A 185 2.90 5.22 -10.85
N ALA A 186 2.38 4.00 -10.68
CA ALA A 186 1.47 3.40 -11.64
C ALA A 186 0.17 4.21 -11.77
N ALA A 187 -0.34 4.77 -10.67
CA ALA A 187 -1.52 5.62 -10.69
C ALA A 187 -1.31 6.89 -11.51
N ASN A 188 -0.13 7.52 -11.41
CA ASN A 188 0.20 8.69 -12.23
C ASN A 188 0.30 8.34 -13.72
N VAL A 189 0.82 7.16 -14.08
CA VAL A 189 0.82 6.71 -15.48
C VAL A 189 -0.62 6.57 -15.99
N LEU A 190 -1.51 5.93 -15.23
CA LEU A 190 -2.91 5.80 -15.63
C LEU A 190 -3.64 7.15 -15.66
N ALA A 191 -3.31 8.08 -14.76
CA ALA A 191 -3.82 9.45 -14.78
C ALA A 191 -3.40 10.17 -16.07
N GLY A 192 -2.13 10.04 -16.48
CA GLY A 192 -1.63 10.57 -17.75
C GLY A 192 -2.30 9.95 -18.99
N MET A 193 -2.78 8.71 -18.88
CA MET A 193 -3.62 8.05 -19.90
C MET A 193 -5.09 8.50 -19.86
N GLY A 194 -5.47 9.40 -18.94
CA GLY A 194 -6.80 9.98 -18.82
C GLY A 194 -7.75 9.24 -17.89
N TYR A 195 -7.30 8.23 -17.13
CA TYR A 195 -8.15 7.61 -16.10
C TYR A 195 -8.31 8.53 -14.89
N THR A 196 -9.55 8.78 -14.47
CA THR A 196 -9.87 9.80 -13.47
C THR A 196 -10.07 9.25 -12.06
N ASN A 197 -10.41 7.96 -11.92
CA ASN A 197 -10.74 7.31 -10.65
C ASN A 197 -9.71 6.22 -10.27
N VAL A 198 -8.43 6.59 -10.23
CA VAL A 198 -7.33 5.67 -9.90
C VAL A 198 -6.82 5.91 -8.47
N TYR A 199 -7.11 4.95 -7.59
CA TYR A 199 -6.75 4.96 -6.19
C TYR A 199 -5.44 4.21 -5.95
N SER A 200 -4.51 4.81 -5.22
CA SER A 200 -3.32 4.10 -4.73
C SER A 200 -3.59 3.51 -3.35
N LEU A 201 -3.45 2.18 -3.22
CA LEU A 201 -3.53 1.50 -1.92
C LEU A 201 -2.23 1.75 -1.14
N VAL A 202 -2.23 2.74 -0.24
CA VAL A 202 -1.02 3.31 0.37
C VAL A 202 -0.29 2.34 1.30
N ASP A 203 -1.02 1.40 1.89
CA ASP A 203 -0.43 0.38 2.76
C ASP A 203 0.27 -0.72 1.94
N GLY A 204 -0.17 -0.97 0.70
CA GLY A 204 0.23 -2.11 -0.12
C GLY A 204 -0.15 -3.48 0.47
N PHE A 205 0.42 -4.54 -0.10
CA PHE A 205 0.14 -5.92 0.28
C PHE A 205 0.81 -6.35 1.59
N GLU A 206 2.08 -5.97 1.77
CA GLU A 206 2.88 -6.37 2.94
C GLU A 206 2.97 -5.28 4.00
N GLY A 207 2.74 -4.01 3.66
CA GLY A 207 2.84 -2.92 4.60
C GLY A 207 4.20 -2.26 4.70
N ASP A 208 4.26 -1.23 5.54
CA ASP A 208 5.45 -0.51 5.95
C ASP A 208 6.26 -1.29 6.97
N LYS A 209 7.55 -0.94 7.08
CA LYS A 209 8.47 -1.58 8.01
C LYS A 209 8.31 -0.99 9.40
N ALA A 210 8.38 -1.83 10.44
CA ALA A 210 8.51 -1.35 11.81
C ALA A 210 9.82 -0.56 11.99
N SER A 211 9.73 0.61 12.61
CA SER A 211 10.86 1.50 12.87
C SER A 211 11.71 1.06 14.07
N ASP A 212 11.13 0.32 15.00
CA ASP A 212 11.70 -0.06 16.29
C ASP A 212 11.23 -1.45 16.75
N GLY A 213 11.65 -1.84 17.95
CA GLY A 213 11.30 -3.12 18.57
C GLY A 213 11.95 -4.36 17.94
N PRO A 214 11.57 -5.57 18.40
CA PRO A 214 12.14 -6.83 17.92
C PRO A 214 11.90 -7.12 16.43
N GLN A 215 10.84 -6.53 15.86
CA GLN A 215 10.48 -6.67 14.45
C GLN A 215 11.01 -5.52 13.58
N ARG A 216 11.88 -4.66 14.10
CA ARG A 216 12.46 -3.53 13.35
C ARG A 216 12.98 -3.98 11.99
N GLY A 217 12.53 -3.29 10.95
CA GLY A 217 12.89 -3.59 9.55
C GLY A 217 12.01 -4.63 8.86
N GLN A 218 11.12 -5.31 9.58
CA GLN A 218 10.12 -6.24 9.03
C GLN A 218 8.82 -5.50 8.70
N ARG A 219 8.08 -5.98 7.69
CA ARG A 219 6.83 -5.36 7.21
C ARG A 219 5.63 -5.85 8.02
N VAL A 220 5.40 -5.23 9.17
CA VAL A 220 4.41 -5.68 10.17
C VAL A 220 3.50 -4.55 10.68
N VAL A 221 3.56 -3.37 10.08
CA VAL A 221 2.84 -2.17 10.58
C VAL A 221 1.41 -2.08 10.07
N ASN A 222 1.22 -2.17 8.75
CA ASN A 222 -0.06 -2.05 8.04
C ASN A 222 -0.07 -3.01 6.84
N GLY A 223 -0.97 -2.84 5.88
CA GLY A 223 -0.98 -3.60 4.62
C GLY A 223 -1.95 -4.76 4.62
N TRP A 224 -2.32 -5.22 3.42
CA TRP A 224 -3.38 -6.21 3.19
C TRP A 224 -3.26 -7.44 4.09
N LYS A 225 -2.06 -8.03 4.20
CA LYS A 225 -1.81 -9.20 5.04
C LYS A 225 -1.99 -8.89 6.54
N ASN A 226 -1.41 -7.78 7.00
CA ASN A 226 -1.42 -7.43 8.42
C ASN A 226 -2.79 -6.92 8.89
N ALA A 227 -3.63 -6.45 7.95
CA ALA A 227 -5.03 -6.14 8.18
C ALA A 227 -5.94 -7.38 8.25
N GLY A 228 -5.40 -8.60 8.08
CA GLY A 228 -6.15 -9.85 8.15
C GLY A 228 -7.09 -10.09 6.96
N LEU A 229 -6.90 -9.37 5.85
CA LEU A 229 -7.74 -9.49 4.65
C LEU A 229 -7.38 -10.74 3.84
N GLU A 230 -8.33 -11.29 3.09
CA GLU A 230 -8.12 -12.55 2.38
C GLU A 230 -7.07 -12.46 1.26
N TRP A 231 -6.15 -13.43 1.25
CA TRP A 231 -5.12 -13.58 0.23
C TRP A 231 -4.80 -15.07 -0.01
N SER A 232 -4.05 -15.37 -1.07
CA SER A 232 -3.73 -16.74 -1.49
C SER A 232 -2.35 -16.81 -2.14
N TYR A 233 -1.67 -17.96 -2.01
CA TYR A 233 -0.50 -18.31 -2.83
C TYR A 233 -0.89 -18.92 -4.19
N LYS A 234 -2.13 -19.40 -4.32
CA LYS A 234 -2.67 -19.93 -5.58
C LYS A 234 -3.33 -18.80 -6.34
N LEU A 235 -2.79 -18.48 -7.51
CA LEU A 235 -3.39 -17.57 -8.47
C LEU A 235 -4.46 -18.31 -9.28
N SER A 236 -5.58 -17.64 -9.55
CA SER A 236 -6.49 -18.07 -10.61
C SER A 236 -5.95 -17.66 -11.99
N GLU A 237 -6.42 -18.29 -13.06
CA GLU A 237 -6.07 -17.90 -14.43
C GLU A 237 -6.43 -16.44 -14.72
N MET A 238 -7.51 -15.90 -14.13
CA MET A 238 -7.88 -14.49 -14.31
C MET A 238 -6.89 -13.53 -13.64
N GLN A 239 -6.15 -13.99 -12.63
CA GLN A 239 -5.23 -13.17 -11.86
C GLN A 239 -3.82 -13.10 -12.44
N VAL A 240 -3.45 -13.96 -13.39
CA VAL A 240 -2.11 -13.95 -13.97
C VAL A 240 -1.95 -12.77 -14.93
N TYR A 241 -0.69 -12.41 -15.19
CA TYR A 241 -0.35 -11.39 -16.17
C TYR A 241 -0.90 -11.78 -17.55
N PRO A 242 -1.68 -10.92 -18.24
CA PRO A 242 -2.34 -11.29 -19.49
C PRO A 242 -1.40 -11.84 -20.58
N GLU A 243 -0.18 -11.32 -20.66
CA GLU A 243 0.84 -11.78 -21.63
C GLU A 243 1.41 -13.18 -21.34
N ASP A 244 1.15 -13.74 -20.16
CA ASP A 244 1.59 -15.10 -19.82
C ASP A 244 0.53 -16.16 -20.21
N ARG A 245 -0.60 -15.77 -20.83
CA ARG A 245 -1.72 -16.66 -21.20
C ARG A 245 -1.63 -17.18 -22.63
#